data_AF-A0A423X839-F1
#
_entry.id   AF-A0A423X839-F1
#
_cell.length_a   1.000
_cell.length_b   1.000
_cell.length_c   1.000
_cell.angle_alpha   90.00
_cell.angle_beta   90.00
_cell.angle_gamma   90.00
#
_symmetry.space_group_name_H-M   'P 1'
#
loop_
_entity.id
_entity.type
_entity.pdbx_description
1 polymer ?
#
loop_
_entity_poly.entity_id
_entity_poly.type
_entity_poly.pdbx_seq_one_letter_code
_entity_poly.pdbx_strand_id
1 'polypeptide(L)'
;MTETTSAPETGSTPIGDLPTGEPIPTSSDHKPAAATLPPPHKTTTLPALLKTLPSNADAFLSHLQRCLSTPSGVDTLLLFVCYISRFTGAALTRLSQTLLRRTARELVALVFTLPPKTAIIFGTTSSSIGNGGGKAAARPARTAAARLAALLGQRLASLGNLASETRTIARLWGLVGMYFWARRLTLQLFNGSTTTSSSSEKQEKEKEDSTTTSRLATVVDWAQLVSCAMFQVLENGAYLSGRGVLGWTPAEQGRAYVVGSRWLCVYTGLELGRLLAGLVAAKGGAEGVAATAEEEEEVEGLRRSMAINMAWAPLTLHWATEKGFLSDLAVGAGGCIPGVLQMRKLWRDTA
;
A
#
# COMPACT_ATOMS: atom_id res chain seq x y z
N MET A 1 36.81 -20.88 -17.66
CA MET A 1 37.87 -20.58 -16.69
C MET A 1 37.24 -20.64 -15.31
N THR A 2 37.57 -21.72 -14.59
CA THR A 2 37.54 -21.97 -13.12
C THR A 2 36.24 -21.64 -12.35
N GLU A 3 35.39 -22.62 -11.97
CA GLU A 3 35.53 -23.59 -10.81
C GLU A 3 35.68 -22.87 -9.45
N THR A 4 35.07 -23.20 -8.30
CA THR A 4 34.02 -24.14 -7.84
C THR A 4 33.75 -23.82 -6.35
N THR A 5 32.57 -24.21 -5.85
CA THR A 5 32.32 -24.83 -4.52
C THR A 5 32.66 -24.10 -3.21
N SER A 6 31.65 -23.87 -2.37
CA SER A 6 31.48 -24.59 -1.08
C SER A 6 30.25 -24.14 -0.28
N ALA A 7 29.35 -25.09 -0.01
CA ALA A 7 28.60 -25.24 1.25
C ALA A 7 29.34 -26.36 2.04
N PRO A 8 29.13 -26.61 3.37
CA PRO A 8 27.80 -26.89 3.94
C PRO A 8 27.56 -26.58 5.45
N GLU A 9 26.33 -26.89 5.90
CA GLU A 9 25.88 -27.44 7.21
C GLU A 9 25.80 -26.54 8.48
N THR A 10 24.60 -26.08 8.91
CA THR A 10 23.54 -26.67 9.80
C THR A 10 23.73 -26.44 11.31
N GLY A 11 22.71 -25.86 11.96
CA GLY A 11 22.55 -25.84 13.42
C GLY A 11 21.32 -25.08 13.95
N SER A 12 20.26 -25.84 14.27
CA SER A 12 19.23 -25.68 15.34
C SER A 12 18.59 -24.31 15.71
N THR A 13 17.26 -24.24 15.57
CA THR A 13 16.25 -23.36 16.25
C THR A 13 16.16 -23.60 17.78
N PRO A 14 15.35 -22.87 18.62
CA PRO A 14 14.72 -21.52 18.59
C PRO A 14 14.78 -20.74 19.97
N ILE A 15 14.07 -19.58 20.07
CA ILE A 15 13.59 -18.84 21.29
C ILE A 15 14.59 -17.90 22.02
N GLY A 16 14.15 -16.67 22.35
CA GLY A 16 14.73 -15.87 23.44
C GLY A 16 14.45 -14.36 23.42
N ASP A 17 13.49 -13.93 24.23
CA ASP A 17 13.18 -12.56 24.64
C ASP A 17 14.29 -11.86 25.48
N LEU A 18 14.27 -10.50 25.45
CA LEU A 18 14.68 -9.50 26.49
C LEU A 18 16.17 -9.36 26.91
N PRO A 19 16.61 -8.26 27.59
CA PRO A 19 16.21 -6.83 27.60
C PRO A 19 17.43 -5.86 27.59
N THR A 20 17.20 -4.56 27.88
CA THR A 20 18.10 -3.51 28.45
C THR A 20 18.46 -2.36 27.48
N GLY A 21 18.23 -1.07 27.76
CA GLY A 21 17.73 -0.41 28.96
C GLY A 21 17.49 1.10 28.75
N GLU A 22 16.80 1.72 29.71
CA GLU A 22 16.67 3.18 29.95
C GLU A 22 17.75 3.65 30.94
N PRO A 23 18.19 4.94 30.98
CA PRO A 23 17.42 6.07 31.56
C PRO A 23 17.55 7.48 30.90
N ILE A 24 16.45 8.27 30.80
CA ILE A 24 16.03 9.49 31.59
C ILE A 24 16.84 10.81 31.29
N PRO A 25 16.33 12.08 31.38
CA PRO A 25 15.10 12.76 30.90
C PRO A 25 15.37 14.20 30.31
N THR A 26 14.28 14.93 29.95
CA THR A 26 14.02 16.40 30.02
C THR A 26 15.19 17.41 29.88
N SER A 27 15.09 18.50 29.11
CA SER A 27 14.11 19.56 29.32
C SER A 27 14.06 20.56 28.14
N SER A 28 12.86 21.07 27.92
CA SER A 28 12.55 22.31 27.23
C SER A 28 13.11 23.53 27.96
N ASP A 29 13.59 24.53 27.21
CA ASP A 29 13.30 25.94 27.52
C ASP A 29 13.45 26.83 26.28
N HIS A 30 12.35 27.51 25.96
CA HIS A 30 12.22 28.52 24.92
C HIS A 30 12.69 29.88 25.43
N LYS A 31 13.42 30.64 24.60
CA LYS A 31 13.47 32.11 24.70
C LYS A 31 13.31 32.73 23.31
N PRO A 32 12.48 33.77 23.13
CA PRO A 32 12.06 34.23 21.80
C PRO A 32 13.06 35.23 21.22
N ALA A 33 13.34 35.14 19.92
CA ALA A 33 14.15 36.12 19.21
C ALA A 33 13.35 36.75 18.06
N ALA A 34 13.49 38.06 17.99
CA ALA A 34 12.71 39.01 17.23
C ALA A 34 12.77 38.86 15.71
N ALA A 35 11.74 39.41 15.06
CA ALA A 35 11.55 39.46 13.63
C ALA A 35 12.59 40.35 12.92
N THR A 36 13.16 39.83 11.83
CA THR A 36 13.88 40.62 10.82
C THR A 36 13.55 40.11 9.41
N LEU A 37 13.40 41.08 8.49
CA LEU A 37 12.98 40.99 7.08
C LEU A 37 13.65 39.90 6.20
N PRO A 38 13.00 39.46 5.09
CA PRO A 38 13.44 38.32 4.29
C PRO A 38 14.61 38.69 3.33
N PRO A 39 15.69 37.87 3.26
CA PRO A 39 16.74 38.03 2.26
C PRO A 39 16.42 37.32 0.92
N PRO A 40 17.07 37.73 -0.18
CA PRO A 40 16.75 37.32 -1.54
C PRO A 40 17.08 35.84 -1.84
N HIS A 41 16.34 35.29 -2.82
CA HIS A 41 16.33 33.90 -3.27
C HIS A 41 17.73 33.25 -3.35
N LYS A 42 18.02 32.34 -2.41
CA LYS A 42 19.25 31.53 -2.38
C LYS A 42 19.05 30.27 -3.20
N THR A 43 19.92 30.04 -4.18
CA THR A 43 20.09 28.73 -4.82
C THR A 43 20.58 27.73 -3.77
N THR A 44 19.72 26.78 -3.40
CA THR A 44 19.98 25.79 -2.35
C THR A 44 21.06 24.82 -2.81
N THR A 45 22.24 24.86 -2.19
CA THR A 45 23.31 23.87 -2.40
C THR A 45 23.09 22.67 -1.49
N LEU A 46 23.49 21.46 -1.93
CA LEU A 46 23.43 20.22 -1.15
C LEU A 46 23.95 20.35 0.31
N PRO A 47 25.10 21.00 0.58
CA PRO A 47 25.56 21.22 1.95
C PRO A 47 24.66 22.15 2.79
N ALA A 48 23.92 23.08 2.16
CA ALA A 48 22.93 23.88 2.87
C ALA A 48 21.68 23.06 3.25
N LEU A 49 21.29 22.10 2.40
CA LEU A 49 20.23 21.14 2.70
C LEU A 49 20.63 20.14 3.81
N LEU A 50 21.87 19.68 3.82
CA LEU A 50 22.39 18.80 4.87
C LEU A 50 22.48 19.51 6.22
N LYS A 51 22.81 20.82 6.25
CA LYS A 51 22.75 21.63 7.48
C LYS A 51 21.33 21.88 7.98
N THR A 52 20.31 21.64 7.15
CA THR A 52 18.90 21.72 7.54
C THR A 52 18.32 20.36 7.96
N LEU A 53 19.14 19.29 7.96
CA LEU A 53 18.69 17.99 8.42
C LEU A 53 18.45 18.07 9.95
N PRO A 54 17.26 17.69 10.43
CA PRO A 54 16.94 17.80 11.86
C PRO A 54 17.84 16.88 12.69
N SER A 55 18.12 17.28 13.94
CA SER A 55 18.82 16.47 14.96
C SER A 55 18.21 15.09 15.19
N ASN A 56 16.97 14.88 14.71
CA ASN A 56 16.21 13.65 14.85
C ASN A 56 16.41 12.68 13.68
N ALA A 57 17.33 12.96 12.74
CA ALA A 57 17.60 12.10 11.60
C ALA A 57 18.06 10.70 12.04
N ASP A 58 18.98 10.61 13.00
CA ASP A 58 19.49 9.32 13.51
C ASP A 58 18.39 8.53 14.26
N ALA A 59 17.57 9.23 15.05
CA ALA A 59 16.40 8.63 15.71
C ALA A 59 15.37 8.10 14.69
N PHE A 60 15.16 8.82 13.59
CA PHE A 60 14.29 8.38 12.51
C PHE A 60 14.87 7.17 11.77
N LEU A 61 16.16 7.21 11.41
CA LEU A 61 16.83 6.13 10.67
C LEU A 61 16.92 4.85 11.50
N SER A 62 17.22 4.96 12.80
CA SER A 62 17.22 3.80 13.70
C SER A 62 15.84 3.17 13.81
N HIS A 63 14.78 3.99 13.91
CA HIS A 63 13.41 3.47 13.91
C HIS A 63 13.04 2.83 12.54
N LEU A 64 13.38 3.48 11.43
CA LEU A 64 13.17 2.92 10.10
C LEU A 64 13.89 1.57 9.91
N GLN A 65 15.10 1.42 10.46
CA GLN A 65 15.83 0.15 10.45
C GLN A 65 15.06 -0.94 11.21
N ARG A 66 14.44 -0.62 12.35
CA ARG A 66 13.58 -1.59 13.07
C ARG A 66 12.37 -1.99 12.24
N CYS A 67 11.72 -1.05 11.55
CA CYS A 67 10.64 -1.37 10.61
C CYS A 67 11.09 -2.30 9.47
N LEU A 68 12.35 -2.19 9.03
CA LEU A 68 12.93 -3.01 7.94
C LEU A 68 13.51 -4.34 8.40
N SER A 69 13.53 -4.61 9.72
CA SER A 69 14.17 -5.81 10.28
C SER A 69 13.43 -7.12 9.95
N THR A 70 12.18 -7.04 9.51
CA THR A 70 11.35 -8.20 9.20
C THR A 70 10.84 -8.15 7.75
N PRO A 71 10.64 -9.30 7.08
CA PRO A 71 10.06 -9.34 5.74
C PRO A 71 8.67 -8.69 5.65
N SER A 72 7.85 -8.83 6.69
CA SER A 72 6.52 -8.20 6.78
C SER A 72 6.60 -6.67 6.94
N GLY A 73 7.59 -6.19 7.69
CA GLY A 73 7.86 -4.76 7.83
C GLY A 73 8.35 -4.13 6.52
N VAL A 74 9.25 -4.82 5.80
CA VAL A 74 9.67 -4.44 4.44
C VAL A 74 8.47 -4.39 3.49
N ASP A 75 7.62 -5.41 3.48
CA ASP A 75 6.42 -5.43 2.62
C ASP A 75 5.50 -4.25 2.94
N THR A 76 5.24 -3.98 4.22
CA THR A 76 4.41 -2.85 4.67
C THR A 76 4.95 -1.51 4.21
N LEU A 77 6.26 -1.28 4.34
CA LEU A 77 6.89 -0.06 3.84
C LEU A 77 6.78 0.04 2.31
N LEU A 78 7.00 -1.05 1.58
CA LEU A 78 6.84 -1.09 0.13
C LEU A 78 5.39 -0.83 -0.29
N LEU A 79 4.40 -1.30 0.47
CA LEU A 79 2.98 -1.02 0.23
C LEU A 79 2.71 0.48 0.34
N PHE A 80 3.18 1.07 1.43
CA PHE A 80 3.03 2.49 1.73
C PHE A 80 3.68 3.33 0.64
N VAL A 81 4.96 3.07 0.31
CA VAL A 81 5.68 3.77 -0.76
C VAL A 81 4.99 3.60 -2.10
N CYS A 82 4.54 2.39 -2.45
CA CYS A 82 3.84 2.11 -3.70
C CYS A 82 2.61 3.00 -3.89
N TYR A 83 1.65 2.94 -2.97
CA TYR A 83 0.38 3.62 -3.16
C TYR A 83 0.46 5.12 -2.94
N ILE A 84 1.29 5.59 -2.00
CA ILE A 84 1.54 7.03 -1.82
C ILE A 84 2.18 7.62 -3.08
N SER A 85 3.15 6.93 -3.68
CA SER A 85 3.80 7.40 -4.91
C SER A 85 2.84 7.37 -6.10
N ARG A 86 2.01 6.32 -6.24
CA ARG A 86 0.98 6.24 -7.29
C ARG A 86 -0.07 7.34 -7.15
N PHE A 87 -0.59 7.56 -5.94
CA PHE A 87 -1.58 8.60 -5.67
C PHE A 87 -1.02 9.99 -5.94
N THR A 88 0.14 10.30 -5.37
CA THR A 88 0.79 11.61 -5.53
C THR A 88 1.18 11.83 -7.00
N GLY A 89 1.68 10.80 -7.69
CA GLY A 89 2.00 10.85 -9.11
C GLY A 89 0.79 11.15 -10.00
N ALA A 90 -0.35 10.48 -9.73
CA ALA A 90 -1.60 10.73 -10.42
C ALA A 90 -2.16 12.13 -10.14
N ALA A 91 -2.07 12.59 -8.89
CA ALA A 91 -2.50 13.94 -8.49
C ALA A 91 -1.69 15.02 -9.19
N LEU A 92 -0.36 14.89 -9.23
CA LEU A 92 0.53 15.82 -9.92
C LEU A 92 0.32 15.84 -11.43
N THR A 93 0.06 14.68 -12.04
CA THR A 93 -0.28 14.57 -13.46
C THR A 93 -1.62 15.27 -13.77
N ARG A 94 -2.63 15.14 -12.92
CA ARG A 94 -3.90 15.88 -13.09
C ARG A 94 -3.72 17.37 -12.90
N LEU A 95 -2.90 17.77 -11.93
CA LEU A 95 -2.59 19.18 -11.70
C LEU A 95 -1.86 19.77 -12.91
N SER A 96 -0.84 19.10 -13.44
CA SER A 96 -0.09 19.57 -14.62
C SER A 96 -1.00 19.73 -15.83
N GLN A 97 -1.87 18.76 -16.10
CA GLN A 97 -2.86 18.83 -17.18
C GLN A 97 -3.85 19.99 -16.98
N THR A 98 -4.31 20.22 -15.75
CA THR A 98 -5.23 21.32 -15.44
C THR A 98 -4.58 22.68 -15.66
N LEU A 99 -3.33 22.83 -15.21
CA LEU A 99 -2.55 24.06 -15.43
C LEU A 99 -2.33 24.31 -16.93
N LEU A 100 -1.92 23.28 -17.69
CA LEU A 100 -1.72 23.36 -19.13
C LEU A 100 -3.01 23.72 -19.87
N ARG A 101 -4.15 23.10 -19.53
CA ARG A 101 -5.46 23.41 -20.13
C ARG A 101 -5.89 24.86 -19.85
N ARG A 102 -5.66 25.36 -18.64
CA ARG A 102 -5.94 26.76 -18.29
C ARG A 102 -5.08 27.70 -19.14
N THR A 103 -3.78 27.45 -19.24
CA THR A 103 -2.89 28.23 -20.09
C THR A 103 -3.30 28.19 -21.56
N ALA A 104 -3.66 27.02 -22.09
CA ALA A 104 -4.13 26.88 -23.47
C ALA A 104 -5.42 27.67 -23.73
N ARG A 105 -6.40 27.61 -22.83
CA ARG A 105 -7.64 28.40 -22.93
C ARG A 105 -7.38 29.90 -22.91
N GLU A 106 -6.49 30.36 -22.04
CA GLU A 106 -6.12 31.77 -22.01
C GLU A 106 -5.40 32.22 -23.29
N LEU A 107 -4.57 31.35 -23.89
CA LEU A 107 -3.92 31.64 -25.18
C LEU A 107 -4.96 31.72 -26.30
N VAL A 108 -5.90 30.78 -26.35
CA VAL A 108 -7.01 30.79 -27.30
C VAL A 108 -7.86 32.05 -27.14
N ALA A 109 -8.20 32.43 -25.90
CA ALA A 109 -8.93 33.66 -25.64
C ALA A 109 -8.17 34.91 -26.11
N LEU A 110 -6.85 34.96 -25.88
CA LEU A 110 -6.02 36.06 -26.36
C LEU A 110 -5.97 36.11 -27.89
N VAL A 111 -5.90 34.96 -28.56
CA VAL A 111 -5.96 34.86 -30.03
C VAL A 111 -7.22 35.50 -30.57
N PHE A 112 -8.38 35.26 -29.93
CA PHE A 112 -9.66 35.86 -30.34
C PHE A 112 -9.76 37.37 -30.08
N THR A 113 -8.88 37.95 -29.27
CA THR A 113 -8.82 39.41 -29.07
C THR A 113 -7.95 40.14 -30.10
N LEU A 114 -7.21 39.41 -30.95
CA LEU A 114 -6.33 40.01 -31.94
C LEU A 114 -7.11 40.49 -33.18
N PRO A 115 -6.66 41.56 -33.85
CA PRO A 115 -7.27 42.03 -35.10
C PRO A 115 -7.28 40.95 -36.20
N PRO A 116 -8.29 40.95 -37.09
CA PRO A 116 -8.31 40.04 -38.23
C PRO A 116 -7.06 40.26 -39.10
N LYS A 117 -6.43 39.16 -39.54
CA LYS A 117 -5.15 39.08 -40.31
C LYS A 117 -3.86 39.26 -39.49
N THR A 118 -3.90 39.11 -38.17
CA THR A 118 -2.67 39.08 -37.36
C THR A 118 -2.01 37.69 -37.42
N ALA A 119 -0.75 37.61 -37.82
CA ALA A 119 0.04 36.38 -37.78
C ALA A 119 0.58 36.12 -36.36
N ILE A 120 0.40 34.91 -35.83
CA ILE A 120 0.88 34.53 -34.49
C ILE A 120 2.09 33.59 -34.66
N ILE A 121 3.23 34.01 -34.12
CA ILE A 121 4.45 33.20 -34.11
C ILE A 121 4.59 32.57 -32.73
N PHE A 122 4.49 31.24 -32.66
CA PHE A 122 4.79 30.50 -31.44
C PHE A 122 6.30 30.25 -31.33
N GLY A 123 6.98 31.10 -30.57
CA GLY A 123 8.38 30.87 -30.22
C GLY A 123 8.50 29.85 -29.09
N THR A 124 9.26 28.77 -29.29
CA THR A 124 9.71 27.90 -28.19
C THR A 124 10.80 28.66 -27.41
N THR A 125 10.43 29.42 -26.38
CA THR A 125 11.43 30.11 -25.56
C THR A 125 12.17 29.11 -24.68
N SER A 126 13.26 28.55 -25.20
CA SER A 126 14.40 28.15 -24.37
C SER A 126 15.08 29.44 -23.91
N SER A 127 14.81 29.85 -22.67
CA SER A 127 15.54 30.89 -21.93
C SER A 127 15.99 32.13 -22.73
N SER A 128 15.18 33.19 -22.75
CA SER A 128 15.70 34.53 -22.99
C SER A 128 15.31 35.44 -21.84
N ILE A 129 16.33 35.81 -21.06
CA ILE A 129 16.35 36.96 -20.18
C ILE A 129 16.23 38.18 -21.11
N GLY A 130 15.01 38.66 -21.31
CA GLY A 130 14.70 39.82 -22.14
C GLY A 130 13.94 40.84 -21.31
N ASN A 131 14.62 41.96 -21.04
CA ASN A 131 14.14 43.10 -20.28
C ASN A 131 12.94 43.77 -20.99
N GLY A 132 11.72 43.29 -20.72
CA GLY A 132 10.48 43.84 -21.26
C GLY A 132 9.41 43.89 -20.18
N GLY A 133 9.19 45.08 -19.62
CA GLY A 133 8.28 45.37 -18.50
C GLY A 133 6.78 45.23 -18.80
N GLY A 134 6.36 44.14 -19.44
CA GLY A 134 4.96 43.76 -19.55
C GLY A 134 4.59 42.74 -18.47
N LYS A 135 3.33 42.74 -18.01
CA LYS A 135 2.71 41.80 -17.05
C LYS A 135 2.74 40.30 -17.47
N ALA A 136 3.70 39.88 -18.31
CA ALA A 136 3.93 38.53 -18.79
C ALA A 136 4.74 37.64 -17.83
N ALA A 137 5.34 38.21 -16.77
CA ALA A 137 6.21 37.49 -15.84
C ALA A 137 5.53 36.34 -15.06
N ALA A 138 4.20 36.35 -14.90
CA ALA A 138 3.46 35.29 -14.18
C ALA A 138 3.17 34.03 -15.03
N ARG A 139 3.23 34.12 -16.37
CA ARG A 139 2.96 33.02 -17.30
C ARG A 139 4.05 31.94 -17.41
N PRO A 140 5.37 32.27 -17.46
CA PRO A 140 6.41 31.25 -17.49
C PRO A 140 6.48 30.44 -16.18
N ALA A 141 6.07 31.03 -15.05
CA ALA A 141 6.04 30.33 -13.76
C ALA A 141 5.01 29.18 -13.74
N ARG A 142 3.81 29.38 -14.32
CA ARG A 142 2.77 28.33 -14.35
C ARG A 142 3.13 27.17 -15.28
N THR A 143 3.71 27.45 -16.43
CA THR A 143 4.16 26.40 -17.37
C THR A 143 5.38 25.66 -16.84
N ALA A 144 6.32 26.36 -16.17
CA ALA A 144 7.42 25.73 -15.45
C ALA A 144 6.92 24.83 -14.30
N ALA A 145 5.97 25.32 -13.50
CA ALA A 145 5.34 24.54 -12.42
C ALA A 145 4.60 23.31 -12.97
N ALA A 146 3.87 23.44 -14.08
CA ALA A 146 3.20 22.31 -14.72
C ALA A 146 4.18 21.27 -15.24
N ARG A 147 5.31 21.68 -15.84
CA ARG A 147 6.38 20.78 -16.27
C ARG A 147 7.03 20.06 -15.09
N LEU A 148 7.35 20.79 -14.02
CA LEU A 148 7.90 20.20 -12.80
C LEU A 148 6.94 19.17 -12.20
N ALA A 149 5.66 19.50 -12.09
CA ALA A 149 4.62 18.60 -11.60
C ALA A 149 4.49 17.35 -12.48
N ALA A 150 4.54 17.49 -13.80
CA ALA A 150 4.52 16.34 -14.71
C ALA A 150 5.76 15.44 -14.54
N LEU A 151 6.95 16.02 -14.46
CA LEU A 151 8.20 15.27 -14.26
C LEU A 151 8.22 14.54 -12.91
N LEU A 152 7.84 15.23 -11.83
CA LEU A 152 7.75 14.61 -10.51
C LEU A 152 6.67 13.53 -10.47
N GLY A 153 5.53 13.79 -11.13
CA GLY A 153 4.45 12.83 -11.27
C GLY A 153 4.90 11.54 -11.96
N GLN A 154 5.66 11.66 -13.04
CA GLN A 154 6.25 10.52 -13.75
C GLN A 154 7.25 9.75 -12.88
N ARG A 155 8.14 10.46 -12.16
CA ARG A 155 9.13 9.82 -11.28
C ARG A 155 8.46 9.04 -10.14
N LEU A 156 7.42 9.59 -9.53
CA LEU A 156 6.66 8.91 -8.49
C LEU A 156 5.87 7.72 -9.03
N ALA A 157 5.31 7.82 -10.24
CA ALA A 157 4.68 6.68 -10.89
C ALA A 157 5.70 5.54 -11.11
N SER A 158 6.90 5.85 -11.59
CA SER A 158 7.98 4.86 -11.75
C SER A 158 8.41 4.25 -10.41
N LEU A 159 8.54 5.04 -9.36
CA LEU A 159 8.85 4.54 -8.02
C LEU A 159 7.76 3.60 -7.50
N GLY A 160 6.49 3.95 -7.71
CA GLY A 160 5.35 3.10 -7.35
C GLY A 160 5.34 1.78 -8.11
N ASN A 161 5.66 1.80 -9.41
CA ASN A 161 5.79 0.59 -10.22
C ASN A 161 6.93 -0.30 -9.73
N LEU A 162 8.08 0.28 -9.40
CA LEU A 162 9.23 -0.47 -8.85
C LEU A 162 8.88 -1.12 -7.51
N ALA A 163 8.25 -0.38 -6.59
CA ALA A 163 7.81 -0.93 -5.31
C ALA A 163 6.79 -2.06 -5.50
N SER A 164 5.83 -1.89 -6.43
CA SER A 164 4.86 -2.93 -6.78
C SER A 164 5.53 -4.19 -7.34
N GLU A 165 6.51 -4.02 -8.22
CA GLU A 165 7.28 -5.11 -8.82
C GLU A 165 8.06 -5.90 -7.76
N THR A 166 8.78 -5.20 -6.86
CA THR A 166 9.48 -5.83 -5.73
C THR A 166 8.54 -6.66 -4.88
N ARG A 167 7.33 -6.13 -4.58
CA ARG A 167 6.31 -6.89 -3.85
C ARG A 167 5.86 -8.13 -4.61
N THR A 168 5.69 -8.06 -5.93
CA THR A 168 5.32 -9.23 -6.76
C THR A 168 6.42 -10.28 -6.76
N ILE A 169 7.70 -9.87 -6.83
CA ILE A 169 8.84 -10.79 -6.71
C ILE A 169 8.83 -11.48 -5.33
N ALA A 170 8.62 -10.73 -4.26
CA ALA A 170 8.55 -11.29 -2.92
C ALA A 170 7.39 -12.30 -2.78
N ARG A 171 6.26 -12.05 -3.47
CA ARG A 171 5.09 -12.94 -3.49
C ARG A 171 5.30 -14.25 -4.27
N LEU A 172 6.36 -14.41 -5.07
CA LEU A 172 6.65 -15.67 -5.74
C LEU A 172 6.75 -16.85 -4.74
N TRP A 173 7.23 -16.57 -3.54
CA TRP A 173 7.35 -17.54 -2.45
C TRP A 173 6.03 -17.82 -1.72
N GLY A 174 4.94 -17.11 -2.06
CA GLY A 174 3.66 -17.18 -1.35
C GLY A 174 3.03 -18.58 -1.33
N LEU A 175 3.29 -19.41 -2.36
CA LEU A 175 2.80 -20.80 -2.40
C LEU A 175 3.34 -21.68 -1.26
N VAL A 176 4.54 -21.37 -0.76
CA VAL A 176 5.10 -22.05 0.42
C VAL A 176 4.25 -21.73 1.65
N GLY A 177 3.83 -20.48 1.81
CA GLY A 177 2.89 -20.07 2.86
C GLY A 177 1.54 -20.78 2.72
N MET A 178 1.02 -20.90 1.49
CA MET A 178 -0.24 -21.62 1.21
C MET A 178 -0.14 -23.10 1.59
N TYR A 179 1.01 -23.75 1.37
CA TYR A 179 1.22 -25.13 1.80
C TYR A 179 1.11 -25.28 3.33
N PHE A 180 1.76 -24.40 4.10
CA PHE A 180 1.66 -24.47 5.56
C PHE A 180 0.27 -24.12 6.08
N TRP A 181 -0.44 -23.21 5.42
CA TRP A 181 -1.85 -22.95 5.71
C TRP A 181 -2.71 -24.19 5.42
N ALA A 182 -2.55 -24.83 4.27
CA ALA A 182 -3.23 -26.07 3.92
C ALA A 182 -2.94 -27.17 4.97
N ARG A 183 -1.66 -27.36 5.33
CA ARG A 183 -1.26 -28.32 6.36
C ARG A 183 -1.97 -28.04 7.69
N ARG A 184 -2.01 -26.78 8.14
CA ARG A 184 -2.73 -26.39 9.36
C ARG A 184 -4.21 -26.77 9.29
N LEU A 185 -4.90 -26.45 8.20
CA LEU A 185 -6.32 -26.80 8.04
C LEU A 185 -6.54 -28.31 8.00
N THR A 186 -5.67 -29.06 7.32
CA THR A 186 -5.77 -30.53 7.30
C THR A 186 -5.59 -31.13 8.70
N LEU A 187 -4.62 -30.65 9.49
CA LEU A 187 -4.42 -31.14 10.85
C LEU A 187 -5.60 -30.81 11.78
N GLN A 188 -6.24 -29.65 11.59
CA GLN A 188 -7.46 -29.29 12.33
C GLN A 188 -8.63 -30.24 12.01
N LEU A 189 -8.78 -30.65 10.74
CA LEU A 189 -9.78 -31.64 10.34
C LEU A 189 -9.53 -33.01 10.98
N PHE A 190 -8.28 -33.47 11.02
CA PHE A 190 -7.93 -34.76 11.61
C PHE A 190 -8.04 -34.77 13.14
N ASN A 191 -7.62 -33.69 13.80
CA ASN A 191 -7.64 -33.60 15.27
C ASN A 191 -9.05 -33.29 15.83
N GLY A 192 -9.92 -32.66 15.05
CA GLY A 192 -11.32 -32.40 15.43
C GLY A 192 -12.20 -33.65 15.53
N SER A 193 -11.75 -34.80 15.03
CA SER A 193 -12.51 -36.06 15.03
C SER A 193 -12.42 -36.86 16.35
N THR A 194 -11.55 -36.49 17.29
CA THR A 194 -11.22 -37.34 18.46
C THR A 194 -12.03 -37.03 19.72
N THR A 195 -12.88 -35.99 19.71
CA THR A 195 -13.64 -35.57 20.90
C THR A 195 -15.14 -35.60 20.63
N THR A 196 -15.72 -36.80 20.49
CA THR A 196 -17.18 -36.96 20.50
C THR A 196 -17.56 -38.24 21.23
N SER A 197 -17.59 -38.16 22.55
CA SER A 197 -18.30 -39.15 23.38
C SER A 197 -18.84 -38.49 24.65
N SER A 198 -20.16 -38.62 24.82
CA SER A 198 -21.02 -38.18 25.92
C SER A 198 -21.39 -36.69 25.97
N SER A 199 -22.65 -36.36 25.68
CA SER A 199 -23.53 -35.61 26.60
C SER A 199 -24.92 -35.28 25.99
N SER A 200 -25.90 -35.26 26.90
CA SER A 200 -27.38 -35.25 26.87
C SER A 200 -28.16 -34.32 25.90
N GLU A 201 -29.42 -34.70 25.61
CA GLU A 201 -30.40 -34.10 24.67
C GLU A 201 -30.61 -32.57 24.72
N LYS A 202 -30.41 -31.88 25.85
CA LYS A 202 -30.47 -30.40 25.88
C LYS A 202 -29.24 -29.73 25.27
N GLN A 203 -28.10 -30.42 25.27
CA GLN A 203 -26.92 -29.98 24.54
C GLN A 203 -27.04 -30.26 23.04
N GLU A 204 -27.96 -31.12 22.57
CA GLU A 204 -28.03 -31.47 21.14
C GLU A 204 -28.37 -30.27 20.25
N LYS A 205 -29.28 -29.37 20.64
CA LYS A 205 -29.60 -28.16 19.85
C LYS A 205 -28.48 -27.13 19.83
N GLU A 206 -27.87 -26.80 20.97
CA GLU A 206 -26.72 -25.88 21.02
C GLU A 206 -25.47 -26.48 20.36
N LYS A 207 -25.32 -27.81 20.42
CA LYS A 207 -24.26 -28.55 19.75
C LYS A 207 -24.50 -28.64 18.24
N GLU A 208 -25.74 -28.73 17.79
CA GLU A 208 -26.09 -28.71 16.36
C GLU A 208 -25.83 -27.33 15.73
N ASP A 209 -26.25 -26.24 16.38
CA ASP A 209 -25.99 -24.86 15.92
C ASP A 209 -24.48 -24.50 15.98
N SER A 210 -23.76 -24.94 17.01
CA SER A 210 -22.30 -24.74 17.08
C SER A 210 -21.53 -25.61 16.09
N THR A 211 -21.98 -26.85 15.83
CA THR A 211 -21.35 -27.75 14.84
C THR A 211 -21.55 -27.25 13.41
N THR A 212 -22.74 -26.75 13.08
CA THR A 212 -23.01 -26.16 11.75
C THR A 212 -22.19 -24.90 11.52
N THR A 213 -22.11 -24.01 12.53
CA THR A 213 -21.25 -22.82 12.50
C THR A 213 -19.77 -23.18 12.31
N SER A 214 -19.29 -24.21 13.01
CA SER A 214 -17.92 -24.72 12.87
C SER A 214 -17.63 -25.28 11.47
N ARG A 215 -18.57 -26.01 10.87
CA ARG A 215 -18.45 -26.52 9.49
C ARG A 215 -18.42 -25.38 8.47
N LEU A 216 -19.28 -24.37 8.63
CA LEU A 216 -19.29 -23.20 7.76
C LEU A 216 -17.97 -22.43 7.84
N ALA A 217 -17.45 -22.19 9.05
CA ALA A 217 -16.14 -21.57 9.24
C ALA A 217 -15.02 -22.36 8.55
N THR A 218 -15.04 -23.68 8.68
CA THR A 218 -14.08 -24.56 8.00
C THR A 218 -14.17 -24.46 6.48
N VAL A 219 -15.37 -24.42 5.91
CA VAL A 219 -15.58 -24.25 4.47
C VAL A 219 -15.08 -22.88 4.01
N VAL A 220 -15.34 -21.82 4.77
CA VAL A 220 -14.84 -20.47 4.47
C VAL A 220 -13.31 -20.44 4.48
N ASP A 221 -12.66 -21.03 5.47
CA ASP A 221 -11.20 -21.09 5.56
C ASP A 221 -10.57 -21.82 4.36
N TRP A 222 -11.16 -22.96 3.96
CA TRP A 222 -10.73 -23.68 2.76
C TRP A 222 -10.98 -22.88 1.48
N ALA A 223 -12.13 -22.23 1.35
CA ALA A 223 -12.45 -21.39 0.20
C ALA A 223 -11.49 -20.19 0.08
N GLN A 224 -11.12 -19.58 1.21
CA GLN A 224 -10.12 -18.52 1.25
C GLN A 224 -8.73 -19.02 0.82
N LEU A 225 -8.29 -20.18 1.32
CA LEU A 225 -7.03 -20.80 0.94
C LEU A 225 -6.99 -21.08 -0.58
N VAL A 226 -8.03 -21.74 -1.12
CA VAL A 226 -8.10 -22.06 -2.55
C VAL A 226 -8.09 -20.80 -3.39
N SER A 227 -8.86 -19.78 -3.00
CA SER A 227 -8.91 -18.49 -3.71
C SER A 227 -7.54 -17.82 -3.75
N CYS A 228 -6.85 -17.75 -2.60
CA CYS A 228 -5.49 -17.21 -2.52
C CYS A 228 -4.47 -18.03 -3.32
N ALA A 229 -4.53 -19.37 -3.26
CA ALA A 229 -3.64 -20.23 -4.01
C ALA A 229 -3.81 -20.05 -5.53
N MET A 230 -5.05 -19.98 -6.01
CA MET A 230 -5.35 -19.74 -7.43
C MET A 230 -4.89 -18.35 -7.89
N PHE A 231 -5.10 -17.32 -7.07
CA PHE A 231 -4.54 -15.99 -7.32
C PHE A 231 -3.02 -16.04 -7.47
N GLN A 232 -2.31 -16.66 -6.51
CA GLN A 232 -0.86 -16.75 -6.51
C GLN A 232 -0.31 -17.53 -7.71
N VAL A 233 -0.92 -18.65 -8.09
CA VAL A 233 -0.49 -19.43 -9.26
C VAL A 233 -0.60 -18.60 -10.54
N LEU A 234 -1.73 -17.91 -10.74
CA LEU A 234 -1.96 -17.10 -11.93
C LEU A 234 -1.08 -15.86 -11.98
N GLU A 235 -0.90 -15.16 -10.85
CA GLU A 235 -0.01 -14.00 -10.74
C GLU A 235 1.44 -14.40 -11.02
N ASN A 236 1.92 -15.48 -10.39
CA ASN A 236 3.28 -15.98 -10.57
C ASN A 236 3.51 -16.42 -12.03
N GLY A 237 2.56 -17.16 -12.61
CA GLY A 237 2.65 -17.61 -13.99
C GLY A 237 2.71 -16.45 -14.99
N ALA A 238 1.86 -15.44 -14.80
CA ALA A 238 1.85 -14.25 -15.64
C ALA A 238 3.13 -13.44 -15.48
N TYR A 239 3.59 -13.23 -14.25
CA TYR A 239 4.80 -12.47 -13.96
C TYR A 239 6.06 -13.14 -14.53
N LEU A 240 6.23 -14.44 -14.30
CA LEU A 240 7.37 -15.21 -14.81
C LEU A 240 7.36 -15.29 -16.35
N SER A 241 6.19 -15.41 -16.97
CA SER A 241 6.07 -15.34 -18.44
C SER A 241 6.46 -13.97 -18.98
N GLY A 242 6.08 -12.88 -18.30
CA GLY A 242 6.50 -11.52 -18.63
C GLY A 242 8.01 -11.28 -18.50
N ARG A 243 8.73 -12.17 -17.80
CA ARG A 243 10.21 -12.16 -17.69
C ARG A 243 10.89 -13.19 -18.59
N GLY A 244 10.14 -13.91 -19.43
CA GLY A 244 10.67 -14.92 -20.33
C GLY A 244 11.07 -16.23 -19.65
N VAL A 245 10.68 -16.45 -18.39
CA VAL A 245 10.90 -17.72 -17.68
C VAL A 245 9.89 -18.78 -18.12
N LEU A 246 8.66 -18.35 -18.42
CA LEU A 246 7.57 -19.18 -18.92
C LEU A 246 7.11 -18.68 -20.30
N GLY A 247 6.36 -19.52 -21.03
CA GLY A 247 6.01 -19.28 -22.44
C GLY A 247 4.63 -18.66 -22.72
N TRP A 248 3.94 -18.05 -21.74
CA TRP A 248 2.60 -17.50 -22.00
C TRP A 248 2.67 -16.23 -22.87
N THR A 249 1.76 -16.14 -23.83
CA THR A 249 1.57 -14.95 -24.66
C THR A 249 1.10 -13.73 -23.84
N PRO A 250 1.30 -12.48 -24.31
CA PRO A 250 0.81 -11.30 -23.62
C PRO A 250 -0.70 -11.32 -23.33
N ALA A 251 -1.49 -11.92 -24.23
CA ALA A 251 -2.93 -12.08 -24.05
C ALA A 251 -3.26 -13.06 -22.89
N GLU A 252 -2.52 -14.16 -22.78
CA GLU A 252 -2.68 -15.12 -21.69
C GLU A 252 -2.23 -14.55 -20.35
N GLN A 253 -1.15 -13.77 -20.32
CA GLN A 253 -0.69 -13.04 -19.13
C GLN A 253 -1.77 -12.06 -18.65
N GLY A 254 -2.32 -11.25 -19.56
CA GLY A 254 -3.41 -10.33 -19.25
C GLY A 254 -4.64 -11.05 -18.70
N ARG A 255 -5.05 -12.16 -19.34
CA ARG A 255 -6.15 -13.00 -18.86
C ARG A 255 -5.87 -13.59 -17.48
N ALA A 256 -4.64 -14.06 -17.23
CA ALA A 256 -4.25 -14.60 -15.94
C ALA A 256 -4.32 -13.56 -14.83
N TYR A 257 -3.90 -12.31 -15.07
CA TYR A 257 -4.06 -11.22 -14.10
C TYR A 257 -5.54 -10.91 -13.81
N VAL A 258 -6.40 -10.89 -14.82
CA VAL A 258 -7.85 -10.65 -14.65
C VAL A 258 -8.51 -11.80 -13.89
N VAL A 259 -8.27 -13.04 -14.30
CA VAL A 259 -8.85 -14.22 -13.63
C VAL A 259 -8.29 -14.38 -12.22
N GLY A 260 -7.00 -14.15 -12.01
CA GLY A 260 -6.38 -14.12 -10.69
C GLY A 260 -7.07 -13.08 -9.80
N SER A 261 -7.28 -11.87 -10.31
CA SER A 261 -7.95 -10.80 -9.56
C SER A 261 -9.40 -11.14 -9.18
N ARG A 262 -10.09 -12.00 -9.95
CA ARG A 262 -11.41 -12.53 -9.56
C ARG A 262 -11.31 -13.44 -8.34
N TRP A 263 -10.30 -14.32 -8.28
CA TRP A 263 -10.04 -15.14 -7.09
C TRP A 263 -9.68 -14.28 -5.87
N LEU A 264 -8.89 -13.22 -6.08
CA LEU A 264 -8.63 -12.24 -5.04
C LEU A 264 -9.91 -11.55 -4.55
N CYS A 265 -10.83 -11.21 -5.46
CA CYS A 265 -12.13 -10.64 -5.12
C CYS A 265 -12.99 -11.61 -4.28
N VAL A 266 -12.98 -12.92 -4.61
CA VAL A 266 -13.65 -13.95 -3.80
C VAL A 266 -13.06 -13.99 -2.39
N TYR A 267 -11.74 -14.03 -2.26
CA TYR A 267 -11.07 -13.97 -0.96
C TYR A 267 -11.47 -12.72 -0.16
N THR A 268 -11.43 -11.53 -0.77
CA THR A 268 -11.83 -10.29 -0.10
C THR A 268 -13.28 -10.31 0.36
N GLY A 269 -14.19 -10.85 -0.45
CA GLY A 269 -15.60 -11.01 -0.07
C GLY A 269 -15.79 -11.95 1.13
N LEU A 270 -15.10 -13.09 1.13
CA LEU A 270 -15.11 -14.03 2.25
C LEU A 270 -14.53 -13.40 3.52
N GLU A 271 -13.43 -12.66 3.40
CA GLU A 271 -12.78 -11.99 4.54
C GLU A 271 -13.66 -10.88 5.12
N LEU A 272 -14.35 -10.09 4.28
CA LEU A 272 -15.33 -9.12 4.75
C LEU A 272 -16.51 -9.79 5.48
N GLY A 273 -16.99 -10.92 4.97
CA GLY A 273 -18.04 -11.71 5.63
C GLY A 273 -17.58 -12.22 7.00
N ARG A 274 -16.38 -12.78 7.08
CA ARG A 274 -15.76 -13.28 8.32
C ARG A 274 -15.60 -12.16 9.35
N LEU A 275 -15.10 -11.00 8.94
CA LEU A 275 -14.92 -9.83 9.80
C LEU A 275 -16.26 -9.25 10.28
N LEU A 276 -17.27 -9.19 9.41
CA LEU A 276 -18.60 -8.74 9.79
C LEU A 276 -19.25 -9.69 10.81
N ALA A 277 -19.12 -11.01 10.61
CA ALA A 277 -19.59 -12.00 11.57
C ALA A 277 -18.92 -11.83 12.94
N GLY A 278 -17.59 -11.62 12.96
CA GLY A 278 -16.86 -11.33 14.20
C GLY A 278 -17.32 -10.06 14.91
N LEU A 279 -17.55 -8.97 14.16
CA LEU A 279 -18.05 -7.70 14.73
C LEU A 279 -19.48 -7.82 15.28
N VAL A 280 -20.34 -8.59 14.63
CA VAL A 280 -21.71 -8.85 15.10
C VAL A 280 -21.67 -9.71 16.38
N ALA A 281 -20.84 -10.76 16.41
CA ALA A 281 -20.66 -11.61 17.58
C ALA A 281 -20.12 -10.82 18.78
N ALA A 282 -19.08 -10.00 18.58
CA ALA A 282 -18.52 -9.15 19.63
C ALA A 282 -19.55 -8.15 20.19
N LYS A 283 -20.43 -7.61 19.33
CA LYS A 283 -21.50 -6.71 19.77
C LYS A 283 -22.60 -7.43 20.56
N GLY A 284 -22.94 -8.66 20.16
CA GLY A 284 -23.93 -9.49 20.87
C GLY A 284 -23.44 -10.00 22.24
N GLY A 285 -22.13 -10.20 22.40
CA GLY A 285 -21.52 -10.59 23.68
C GLY A 285 -21.34 -9.45 24.69
N ALA A 286 -21.38 -8.19 24.22
CA ALA A 286 -21.13 -7.00 25.04
C ALA A 286 -22.39 -6.41 25.72
N GLU A 287 -23.57 -7.02 25.55
CA GLU A 287 -24.78 -6.57 26.26
C GLU A 287 -24.72 -6.93 27.75
N GLY A 288 -24.32 -5.96 28.57
CA GLY A 288 -24.49 -6.00 30.03
C GLY A 288 -23.22 -6.18 30.88
N VAL A 289 -22.05 -6.33 30.27
CA VAL A 289 -20.75 -6.44 30.96
C VAL A 289 -19.79 -5.37 30.43
N ALA A 290 -19.04 -4.72 31.32
CA ALA A 290 -17.99 -3.78 30.91
C ALA A 290 -16.89 -4.56 30.16
N ALA A 291 -16.62 -4.16 28.92
CA ALA A 291 -15.61 -4.80 28.09
C ALA A 291 -14.23 -4.69 28.75
N THR A 292 -13.47 -5.77 28.71
CA THR A 292 -12.07 -5.77 29.14
C THR A 292 -11.20 -5.03 28.13
N ALA A 293 -10.03 -4.55 28.56
CA ALA A 293 -9.08 -3.88 27.66
C ALA A 293 -8.65 -4.78 26.48
N GLU A 294 -8.56 -6.09 26.70
CA GLU A 294 -8.22 -7.09 25.67
C GLU A 294 -9.34 -7.23 24.63
N GLU A 295 -10.60 -7.28 25.06
CA GLU A 295 -11.76 -7.31 24.15
C GLU A 295 -11.88 -6.02 23.33
N GLU A 296 -11.61 -4.87 23.95
CA GLU A 296 -11.57 -3.59 23.23
C GLU A 296 -10.48 -3.58 22.15
N GLU A 297 -9.29 -4.10 22.46
CA GLU A 297 -8.19 -4.21 21.50
C GLU A 297 -8.53 -5.19 20.36
N GLU A 298 -9.16 -6.33 20.65
CA GLU A 298 -9.60 -7.30 19.65
C GLU A 298 -10.62 -6.67 18.70
N VAL A 299 -11.63 -5.97 19.24
CA VAL A 299 -12.63 -5.26 18.45
C VAL A 299 -11.99 -4.15 17.61
N GLU A 300 -11.02 -3.42 18.14
CA GLU A 300 -10.25 -2.43 17.37
C GLU A 300 -9.47 -3.11 16.23
N GLY A 301 -8.88 -4.28 16.48
CA GLY A 301 -8.23 -5.14 15.50
C GLY A 301 -9.17 -5.56 14.36
N LEU A 302 -10.38 -6.00 14.70
CA LEU A 302 -11.43 -6.36 13.74
C LEU A 302 -11.86 -5.15 12.91
N ARG A 303 -12.11 -4.00 13.55
CA ARG A 303 -12.49 -2.74 12.86
C ARG A 303 -11.39 -2.27 11.90
N ARG A 304 -10.12 -2.35 12.30
CA ARG A 304 -8.97 -2.01 11.46
C ARG A 304 -8.89 -2.94 10.24
N SER A 305 -9.03 -4.24 10.46
CA SER A 305 -9.01 -5.25 9.39
C SER A 305 -10.18 -5.06 8.43
N MET A 306 -11.36 -4.70 8.95
CA MET A 306 -12.53 -4.36 8.15
C MET A 306 -12.28 -3.12 7.29
N ALA A 307 -11.71 -2.05 7.86
CA ALA A 307 -11.35 -0.83 7.12
C ALA A 307 -10.35 -1.12 5.99
N ILE A 308 -9.34 -1.95 6.24
CA ILE A 308 -8.36 -2.39 5.25
C ILE A 308 -9.04 -3.16 4.11
N ASN A 309 -9.87 -4.15 4.43
CA ASN A 309 -10.55 -4.95 3.42
C ASN A 309 -11.60 -4.16 2.63
N MET A 310 -12.31 -3.22 3.26
CA MET A 310 -13.22 -2.32 2.57
C MET A 310 -12.49 -1.39 1.59
N ALA A 311 -11.28 -0.95 1.93
CA ALA A 311 -10.45 -0.18 1.01
C ALA A 311 -9.94 -1.04 -0.18
N TRP A 312 -9.67 -2.33 0.05
CA TRP A 312 -9.27 -3.26 -1.01
C TRP A 312 -10.42 -3.69 -1.92
N ALA A 313 -11.64 -3.84 -1.41
CA ALA A 313 -12.78 -4.36 -2.17
C ALA A 313 -13.04 -3.67 -3.53
N PRO A 314 -13.09 -2.33 -3.64
CA PRO A 314 -13.27 -1.70 -4.96
C PRO A 314 -12.06 -1.88 -5.88
N LEU A 315 -10.86 -2.06 -5.33
CA LEU A 315 -9.62 -2.27 -6.11
C LEU A 315 -9.58 -3.69 -6.68
N THR A 316 -9.93 -4.69 -5.89
CA THR A 316 -9.97 -6.09 -6.35
C THR A 316 -11.03 -6.28 -7.43
N LEU A 317 -12.20 -5.65 -7.28
CA LEU A 317 -13.22 -5.63 -8.33
C LEU A 317 -12.74 -4.90 -9.59
N HIS A 318 -12.00 -3.80 -9.45
CA HIS A 318 -11.43 -3.06 -10.58
C HIS A 318 -10.49 -3.95 -11.40
N TRP A 319 -9.57 -4.66 -10.74
CA TRP A 319 -8.62 -5.56 -11.40
C TRP A 319 -9.25 -6.86 -11.93
N ALA A 320 -10.41 -7.25 -11.41
CA ALA A 320 -11.18 -8.41 -11.89
C ALA A 320 -11.83 -8.21 -13.28
N THR A 321 -11.73 -6.99 -13.84
CA THR A 321 -12.27 -6.62 -15.15
C THR A 321 -11.15 -6.23 -16.12
N GLU A 322 -11.31 -6.51 -17.40
CA GLU A 322 -10.25 -6.28 -18.40
C GLU A 322 -9.88 -4.80 -18.56
N LYS A 323 -10.87 -3.90 -18.47
CA LYS A 323 -10.65 -2.45 -18.64
C LYS A 323 -10.44 -1.73 -17.31
N GLY A 324 -10.94 -2.28 -16.22
CA GLY A 324 -11.10 -1.55 -14.97
C GLY A 324 -12.14 -0.43 -15.05
N PHE A 325 -12.69 -0.03 -13.90
CA PHE A 325 -13.61 1.12 -13.80
C PHE A 325 -13.09 2.29 -12.95
N LEU A 326 -12.04 2.09 -12.13
CA LEU A 326 -11.42 3.14 -11.32
C LEU A 326 -10.35 3.88 -12.11
N SER A 327 -10.25 5.19 -11.87
CA SER A 327 -9.11 5.98 -12.35
C SER A 327 -7.86 5.72 -11.52
N ASP A 328 -6.66 5.96 -12.08
CA ASP A 328 -5.38 5.82 -11.36
C ASP A 328 -5.33 6.56 -10.03
N LEU A 329 -5.98 7.74 -9.95
CA LEU A 329 -6.08 8.50 -8.71
C LEU A 329 -6.90 7.75 -7.65
N ALA A 330 -8.00 7.11 -8.05
CA ALA A 330 -8.86 6.35 -7.16
C ALA A 330 -8.18 5.04 -6.72
N VAL A 331 -7.47 4.37 -7.62
CA VAL A 331 -6.65 3.19 -7.29
C VAL A 331 -5.55 3.58 -6.30
N GLY A 332 -4.84 4.69 -6.55
CA GLY A 332 -3.85 5.23 -5.62
C GLY A 332 -4.45 5.55 -4.25
N ALA A 333 -5.57 6.27 -4.22
CA ALA A 333 -6.24 6.66 -2.98
C ALA A 333 -6.72 5.45 -2.16
N GLY A 334 -7.34 4.46 -2.82
CA GLY A 334 -7.82 3.25 -2.17
C GLY A 334 -6.69 2.44 -1.54
N GLY A 335 -5.55 2.31 -2.22
CA GLY A 335 -4.39 1.61 -1.66
C GLY A 335 -3.56 2.42 -0.65
N CYS A 336 -3.71 3.76 -0.62
CA CYS A 336 -3.11 4.58 0.45
C CYS A 336 -3.68 4.25 1.82
N ILE A 337 -4.97 3.94 1.91
CA ILE A 337 -5.65 3.61 3.18
C ILE A 337 -4.96 2.44 3.89
N PRO A 338 -4.87 1.23 3.29
CA PRO A 338 -4.20 0.10 3.94
C PRO A 338 -2.70 0.35 4.10
N GLY A 339 -2.04 1.05 3.18
CA GLY A 339 -0.62 1.41 3.31
C GLY A 339 -0.34 2.28 4.54
N VAL A 340 -1.13 3.34 4.74
CA VAL A 340 -0.99 4.25 5.90
C VAL A 340 -1.36 3.55 7.20
N LEU A 341 -2.47 2.80 7.23
CA LEU A 341 -2.90 2.12 8.45
C LEU A 341 -1.88 1.08 8.91
N GLN A 342 -1.35 0.26 8.00
CA GLN A 342 -0.33 -0.73 8.32
C GLN A 342 0.99 -0.08 8.70
N MET A 343 1.43 0.95 7.97
CA MET A 343 2.67 1.66 8.29
C MET A 343 2.60 2.34 9.66
N ARG A 344 1.47 2.96 10.02
CA ARG A 344 1.26 3.56 11.34
C ARG A 344 1.30 2.54 12.47
N LYS A 345 0.69 1.37 12.25
CA LYS A 345 0.75 0.27 13.22
C LYS A 345 2.19 -0.22 13.37
N LEU A 346 2.86 -0.55 12.26
CA LEU A 346 4.26 -0.97 12.26
C LEU A 346 5.16 0.02 12.99
N TRP A 347 5.04 1.32 12.66
CA TRP A 347 5.82 2.37 13.29
C TRP A 347 5.55 2.52 14.79
N ARG A 348 4.34 2.24 15.26
CA ARG A 348 4.06 2.24 16.70
C ARG A 348 4.64 1.02 17.39
N ASP A 349 4.50 -0.14 16.75
CA ASP A 349 4.92 -1.42 17.31
C ASP A 349 6.46 -1.55 17.37
N THR A 350 7.22 -0.73 16.62
CA THR A 350 8.70 -0.71 16.62
C THR A 350 9.33 0.51 17.29
N ALA A 351 8.52 1.39 17.88
CA ALA A 351 8.96 2.65 18.50
C ALA A 351 9.82 2.43 19.74
#